data_AF-A0A7X8RF77-F1
#
_entry.id   AF-A0A7X8RF77-F1
#
_cell.length_a   1.000
_cell.length_b   1.000
_cell.length_c   1.000
_cell.angle_alpha   90.00
_cell.angle_beta   90.00
_cell.angle_gamma   90.00
#
_symmetry.space_group_name_H-M   'P 1'
#
loop_
_entity.id
_entity.type
_entity.pdbx_description
1 polymer ?
#
loop_
_entity_poly.entity_id
_entity_poly.type
_entity_poly.pdbx_seq_one_letter_code
_entity_poly.pdbx_strand_id
1 'polypeptide(L)'
;MSKAEVQGEVNYVYYCFYESESGKLKEYKSLTEEYGVDRKRRIFYNLELSRIIKLLYDCFLKREEKIWTSLTLILEKDGAIKVDYGYEDLDDSDEGTRIELWKEKYL
;
A
#
# COMPACT_ATOMS: atom_id res chain seq x y z
N MET A 1 6.06 8.47 9.13
CA MET A 1 5.07 7.38 9.06
C MET A 1 4.69 7.22 7.60
N SER A 2 4.69 5.99 7.08
CA SER A 2 4.23 5.68 5.72
C SER A 2 3.16 4.59 5.75
N LYS A 3 2.31 4.59 4.72
CA LYS A 3 1.16 3.69 4.60
C LYS A 3 1.02 3.22 3.16
N ALA A 4 0.62 1.98 2.98
CA ALA A 4 0.39 1.37 1.68
C ALA A 4 -0.86 0.49 1.72
N GLU A 5 -1.58 0.43 0.61
CA GLU A 5 -2.71 -0.48 0.41
C GLU A 5 -2.49 -1.32 -0.85
N VAL A 6 -2.84 -2.61 -0.80
CA VAL A 6 -2.84 -3.53 -1.95
C VAL A 6 -4.21 -4.18 -2.11
N GLN A 7 -4.70 -4.33 -3.35
CA GLN A 7 -6.01 -4.91 -3.66
C GLN A 7 -5.95 -5.98 -4.77
N GLY A 8 -6.85 -6.98 -4.68
CA GLY A 8 -7.08 -8.03 -5.69
C GLY A 8 -5.99 -9.10 -5.72
N GLU A 9 -5.82 -9.83 -6.84
CA GLU A 9 -4.65 -10.71 -7.10
C GLU A 9 -3.31 -9.93 -7.20
N VAL A 10 -3.09 -8.93 -6.33
CA VAL A 10 -1.85 -8.14 -6.19
C VAL A 10 -1.54 -7.30 -7.42
N ASN A 11 -2.55 -6.66 -8.02
CA ASN A 11 -2.39 -5.86 -9.24
C ASN A 11 -2.31 -4.35 -9.00
N TYR A 12 -2.65 -3.88 -7.80
CA TYR A 12 -2.70 -2.45 -7.49
C TYR A 12 -2.11 -2.14 -6.12
N VAL A 13 -1.24 -1.12 -6.02
CA VAL A 13 -0.64 -0.65 -4.77
C VAL A 13 -0.77 0.87 -4.66
N TYR A 14 -1.55 1.35 -3.68
CA TYR A 14 -1.57 2.76 -3.29
C TYR A 14 -0.53 3.00 -2.19
N TYR A 15 0.18 4.14 -2.24
CA TYR A 15 1.22 4.47 -1.25
C TYR A 15 1.26 5.97 -0.93
N CYS A 16 1.35 6.28 0.37
CA CYS A 16 1.52 7.63 0.88
C CYS A 16 2.43 7.68 2.12
N PHE A 17 2.95 8.87 2.43
CA PHE A 17 3.82 9.10 3.59
C PHE A 17 3.67 10.52 4.14
N TYR A 18 3.87 10.69 5.45
CA TYR A 18 3.96 12.03 6.05
C TYR A 18 5.40 12.52 5.96
N GLU A 19 5.60 13.67 5.35
CA GLU A 19 6.89 14.36 5.28
C GLU A 19 7.29 14.83 6.68
N SER A 20 8.54 14.54 7.07
CA SER A 20 9.02 14.84 8.42
C SER A 20 9.11 16.34 8.74
N GLU A 21 9.46 17.17 7.76
CA GLU A 21 9.64 18.61 7.95
C GLU A 21 8.31 19.36 8.03
N SER A 22 7.41 19.09 7.09
CA SER A 22 6.14 19.83 6.98
C SER A 22 4.97 19.15 7.69
N GLY A 23 5.10 17.87 8.04
CA GLY A 23 4.00 17.05 8.53
C GLY A 23 2.93 16.76 7.47
N LYS A 24 3.12 17.18 6.22
CA LYS A 24 2.12 17.01 5.16
C LYS A 24 2.13 15.59 4.62
N LEU A 25 0.95 15.09 4.31
CA LEU A 25 0.79 13.86 3.57
C LEU A 25 1.27 14.06 2.13
N LYS A 26 2.10 13.14 1.66
CA LYS A 26 2.65 13.06 0.31
C LYS A 26 2.26 11.75 -0.34
N GLU A 27 1.90 11.82 -1.61
CA GLU A 27 1.63 10.64 -2.41
C GLU A 27 2.92 10.07 -3.01
N TYR A 28 2.88 8.81 -3.40
CA TYR A 28 3.97 8.10 -4.06
C TYR A 28 4.59 8.84 -5.27
N LYS A 29 3.79 9.57 -6.06
CA LYS A 29 4.28 10.35 -7.21
C LYS A 29 5.23 11.48 -6.81
N SER A 30 5.03 12.05 -5.63
CA SER A 30 5.83 13.15 -5.09
C SER A 30 7.30 12.77 -4.96
N LEU A 31 7.62 11.48 -4.74
CA LEU A 31 9.00 10.99 -4.71
C LEU A 31 9.79 11.40 -5.96
N THR A 32 9.17 11.32 -7.14
CA THR A 32 9.82 11.77 -8.38
C THR A 32 9.67 13.27 -8.58
N GLU A 33 8.48 13.82 -8.36
CA GLU A 33 8.14 15.20 -8.72
C GLU A 33 8.80 16.25 -7.80
N GLU A 34 8.97 15.92 -6.52
CA GLU A 34 9.43 16.86 -5.49
C GLU A 34 10.81 16.48 -4.93
N TYR A 35 11.10 15.17 -4.81
CA TYR A 35 12.34 14.68 -4.19
C TYR A 35 13.38 14.17 -5.21
N GLY A 36 13.08 14.25 -6.50
CA GLY A 36 14.02 13.88 -7.58
C GLY A 36 14.37 12.40 -7.64
N VAL A 37 13.56 11.51 -7.05
CA VAL A 37 13.76 10.07 -7.15
C VAL A 37 13.53 9.64 -8.60
N ASP A 38 14.55 9.02 -9.19
CA ASP A 38 14.49 8.49 -10.55
C ASP A 38 13.25 7.61 -10.76
N ARG A 39 12.51 7.88 -11.84
CA ARG A 39 11.24 7.20 -12.14
C ARG A 39 11.43 5.69 -12.30
N LYS A 40 12.55 5.24 -12.90
CA LYS A 40 12.80 3.80 -13.08
C LYS A 40 13.08 3.12 -11.75
N ARG A 41 13.86 3.75 -10.86
CA ARG A 41 14.07 3.29 -9.48
C ARG A 41 12.76 3.20 -8.71
N ARG A 42 11.92 4.23 -8.81
CA ARG A 42 10.60 4.25 -8.18
C ARG A 42 9.76 3.05 -8.65
N ILE A 43 9.57 2.89 -9.97
CA ILE A 43 8.83 1.77 -10.55
C ILE A 43 9.42 0.41 -10.12
N PHE A 44 10.74 0.26 -10.14
CA PHE A 44 11.41 -0.98 -9.75
C PHE A 44 11.06 -1.40 -8.31
N TYR A 45 11.13 -0.48 -7.34
CA TYR A 45 10.82 -0.81 -5.96
C TYR A 45 9.33 -1.10 -5.72
N ASN A 46 8.43 -0.48 -6.48
CA ASN A 46 7.01 -0.82 -6.41
C ASN A 46 6.74 -2.22 -6.96
N LEU A 47 7.40 -2.62 -8.05
CA LEU A 47 7.32 -4.00 -8.55
C LEU A 47 7.87 -5.01 -7.53
N GLU A 48 8.99 -4.71 -6.88
CA GLU A 48 9.54 -5.56 -5.82
C GLU A 48 8.58 -5.69 -4.62
N LEU A 49 7.93 -4.59 -4.23
CA LEU A 49 6.93 -4.61 -3.17
C LEU A 49 5.73 -5.49 -3.55
N SER A 50 5.19 -5.32 -4.77
CA SER A 50 4.10 -6.16 -5.28
C SER A 50 4.50 -7.64 -5.31
N ARG A 51 5.74 -7.95 -5.74
CA ARG A 51 6.27 -9.32 -5.74
C ARG A 51 6.31 -9.92 -4.32
N ILE A 52 6.77 -9.16 -3.32
CA ILE A 52 6.81 -9.61 -1.92
C ILE A 52 5.40 -9.86 -1.39
N ILE A 53 4.45 -8.97 -1.70
CA ILE A 53 3.06 -9.10 -1.26
C ILE A 53 2.38 -10.29 -1.92
N LYS A 54 2.70 -10.60 -3.19
CA LYS A 54 2.24 -11.83 -3.84
C LYS A 54 2.80 -13.08 -3.17
N LEU A 55 4.07 -13.08 -2.79
CA LEU A 55 4.64 -14.20 -2.03
C LEU A 55 3.91 -14.40 -0.69
N LEU A 56 3.54 -13.32 0.00
CA LEU A 56 2.73 -13.39 1.22
C LEU A 56 1.35 -13.98 0.95
N TYR A 57 0.67 -13.53 -0.11
CA TYR A 57 -0.62 -14.07 -0.54
C TYR A 57 -0.54 -15.58 -0.82
N ASP A 58 0.47 -16.01 -1.59
CA ASP A 58 0.67 -17.41 -1.92
C ASP A 58 0.99 -18.27 -0.67
N CYS A 59 1.63 -17.68 0.36
CA CYS A 59 1.83 -18.33 1.64
C CYS A 59 0.51 -18.58 2.39
N PHE A 60 -0.45 -17.66 2.34
CA PHE A 60 -1.78 -17.86 2.93
C PHE A 60 -2.53 -18.97 2.17
N LEU A 61 -2.50 -18.96 0.84
CA LEU A 61 -3.08 -20.01 0.00
C LEU A 61 -2.52 -21.39 0.33
N LYS A 62 -1.19 -21.54 0.39
CA LYS A 62 -0.54 -22.82 0.68
C LYS A 62 -0.83 -23.36 2.08
N ARG A 63 -1.19 -22.49 3.02
CA ARG A 63 -1.51 -22.84 4.40
C ARG A 63 -3.01 -23.04 4.64
N GLU A 64 -3.82 -22.92 3.58
CA GLU A 64 -5.29 -22.98 3.68
C GLU A 64 -5.88 -21.94 4.65
N GLU A 65 -5.16 -20.81 4.83
CA GLU A 65 -5.61 -19.69 5.64
C GLU A 65 -6.66 -18.88 4.88
N LYS A 66 -7.48 -18.12 5.62
CA LYS A 66 -8.45 -17.21 5.00
C LYS A 66 -7.71 -16.19 4.13
N ILE A 67 -8.08 -16.14 2.85
CA ILE A 67 -7.48 -15.21 1.89
C ILE A 67 -8.07 -13.82 2.05
N TRP A 68 -7.18 -12.84 2.16
CA TRP A 68 -7.53 -11.43 2.20
C TRP A 68 -7.76 -10.87 0.79
N THR A 69 -8.64 -9.88 0.69
CA THR A 69 -8.99 -9.16 -0.54
C THR A 69 -8.22 -7.85 -0.67
N SER A 70 -7.83 -7.28 0.47
CA SER A 70 -6.93 -6.14 0.56
C SER A 70 -5.93 -6.28 1.72
N LEU A 71 -4.81 -5.57 1.61
CA LEU A 71 -3.78 -5.51 2.64
C LEU A 71 -3.37 -4.06 2.84
N THR A 72 -3.43 -3.57 4.08
CA THR A 72 -2.89 -2.26 4.47
C THR A 72 -1.65 -2.45 5.32
N LEU A 73 -0.52 -1.86 4.90
CA LEU A 73 0.73 -1.84 5.65
C LEU A 73 0.99 -0.44 6.17
N ILE A 74 1.27 -0.33 7.47
CA ILE A 74 1.59 0.94 8.15
C ILE A 74 2.98 0.80 8.76
N LEU A 75 3.90 1.69 8.35
CA LEU A 75 5.23 1.82 8.93
C LEU A 75 5.29 3.07 9.80
N GLU A 76 5.42 2.84 11.09
CA GLU A 76 5.52 3.88 12.11
C GLU A 76 6.93 4.51 12.15
N LYS A 77 7.04 5.69 12.75
CA LYS A 77 8.31 6.43 12.83
C LYS A 77 9.40 5.70 13.65
N ASP A 78 9.00 4.81 14.55
CA ASP A 78 9.87 3.99 15.38
C ASP A 78 10.25 2.67 14.71
N GLY A 79 9.82 2.45 13.46
CA GLY A 79 10.06 1.23 12.70
C GLY A 79 9.06 0.11 12.99
N ALA A 80 8.05 0.33 13.84
CA ALA A 80 6.99 -0.65 14.02
C ALA A 80 6.17 -0.81 12.73
N ILE A 81 5.90 -2.06 12.36
CA ILE A 81 5.08 -2.41 11.21
C ILE A 81 3.74 -2.94 11.72
N LYS A 82 2.65 -2.36 11.25
CA LYS A 82 1.29 -2.88 11.44
C LYS A 82 0.76 -3.32 10.08
N VAL A 83 0.02 -4.43 10.09
CA VAL A 83 -0.64 -4.96 8.89
C VAL A 83 -2.11 -5.17 9.23
N ASP A 84 -3.00 -4.58 8.44
CA ASP A 84 -4.44 -4.86 8.47
C ASP A 84 -4.82 -5.63 7.21
N TYR A 85 -5.56 -6.73 7.39
CA TYR A 85 -6.01 -7.59 6.30
C TYR A 85 -7.51 -7.37 6.10
N GLY A 86 -7.90 -6.86 4.94
CA GLY A 86 -9.29 -6.72 4.53
C GLY A 86 -9.82 -8.05 3.98
N TYR A 87 -11.06 -8.36 4.32
CA TYR A 87 -11.77 -9.56 3.85
C TYR A 87 -13.14 -9.25 3.27
N GLU A 88 -13.47 -7.97 3.16
CA GLU A 88 -14.67 -7.51 2.47
C GLU A 88 -14.45 -7.67 0.98
N ASP A 89 -15.48 -8.08 0.25
CA ASP A 89 -15.40 -8.10 -1.22
C ASP A 89 -15.00 -6.70 -1.69
N LEU A 90 -14.09 -6.63 -2.66
CA LEU A 90 -13.75 -5.36 -3.27
C LEU A 90 -15.03 -4.84 -3.93
N ASP A 91 -15.62 -3.79 -3.34
CA ASP A 91 -16.82 -3.15 -3.87
C ASP A 91 -16.59 -2.74 -5.34
N ASP A 92 -17.67 -2.77 -6.12
CA ASP A 92 -17.72 -2.40 -7.55
C ASP A 92 -17.44 -0.90 -7.78
N SER A 93 -17.17 -0.14 -6.72
CA SER A 93 -16.74 1.25 -6.79
C SER A 93 -15.43 1.40 -7.59
N ASP A 94 -15.17 2.59 -8.13
CA ASP A 94 -13.94 2.84 -8.87
C ASP A 94 -12.72 2.99 -7.94
N GLU A 95 -11.51 2.97 -8.52
CA GLU A 95 -10.25 3.12 -7.78
C GLU A 95 -10.20 4.39 -6.92
N GLY A 96 -10.68 5.52 -7.45
CA GLY A 96 -10.67 6.80 -6.74
C GLY A 96 -11.54 6.75 -5.50
N THR A 97 -12.76 6.23 -5.63
CA THR A 97 -13.68 6.05 -4.50
C THR A 97 -13.09 5.14 -3.42
N ARG A 98 -12.47 4.01 -3.80
CA ARG A 98 -11.81 3.11 -2.85
C ARG A 98 -10.66 3.78 -2.10
N ILE A 99 -9.84 4.57 -2.80
CA ILE A 99 -8.74 5.32 -2.16
C ILE A 99 -9.30 6.32 -1.15
N GLU A 100 -10.37 7.04 -1.46
CA GLU A 100 -10.95 8.01 -0.51
C GLU A 100 -11.51 7.32 0.74
N LEU A 101 -12.19 6.19 0.60
CA LEU A 101 -12.64 5.38 1.74
C LEU A 101 -11.47 4.86 2.58
N TRP A 102 -10.40 4.41 1.91
CA TRP A 102 -9.18 4.01 2.60
C TRP A 102 -8.54 5.18 3.36
N LYS A 103 -8.49 6.37 2.75
CA LYS A 103 -7.97 7.57 3.41
C LYS A 103 -8.81 7.92 4.64
N GLU A 104 -10.14 7.86 4.56
CA GLU A 104 -11.01 8.11 5.72
C GLU A 104 -10.73 7.13 6.87
N LYS A 105 -10.49 5.85 6.56
CA LYS A 105 -10.21 4.83 7.58
C LYS A 105 -8.83 5.00 8.24
N TYR A 106 -7.81 5.38 7.47
CA TYR A 106 -6.42 5.27 7.93
C TYR A 106 -5.65 6.58 8.06
N LEU A 107 -6.03 7.68 7.42
CA LEU A 107 -5.27 8.94 7.40
C LEU A 107 -5.83 10.01 8.33
#